data_AF-A0A8S3ZGQ3-F1
#
_entry.id   AF-A0A8S3ZGQ3-F1
#
_cell.length_a   1.000
_cell.length_b   1.000
_cell.length_c   1.000
_cell.angle_alpha   90.00
_cell.angle_beta   90.00
_cell.angle_gamma   90.00
#
_symmetry.space_group_name_H-M   'P 1'
#
loop_
_entity.id
_entity.type
_entity.pdbx_description
1 polymer ?
#
loop_
_entity_poly.entity_id
_entity_poly.type
_entity_poly.pdbx_seq_one_letter_code
_entity_poly.pdbx_strand_id
1 'polypeptide(L)'
;LQNRLQGFFLETTQRNGNAAFTYTEPTNTEQSLYTVLSDYPQIPILGVTIAAKYYDRGLRILTLCEVEMYGDAVCPVGKYGKECESTCNCEKAEPCFVSTGGCPSGCAAGYHGEGCKTPCSQSYYGVDCSQKCSTNCKDQLCQSNDGTCLSCQSGKPGPFCDK
;
A
#
# COMPACT_ATOMS: atom_id res chain seq x y z
N LEU A 1 -5.43 24.83 11.19
CA LEU A 1 -5.74 23.38 11.16
C LEU A 1 -7.21 23.14 11.52
N GLN A 2 -8.17 23.69 10.75
CA GLN A 2 -9.60 23.72 11.15
C GLN A 2 -10.57 23.08 10.14
N ASN A 3 -10.07 22.45 9.08
CA ASN A 3 -10.88 21.99 7.95
C ASN A 3 -10.75 20.48 7.68
N ARG A 4 -10.74 19.64 8.73
CA ARG A 4 -10.74 18.18 8.55
C ARG A 4 -12.10 17.59 8.89
N LEU A 5 -12.52 16.59 8.11
CA LEU A 5 -13.71 15.81 8.39
C LEU A 5 -13.49 15.04 9.70
N GLN A 6 -14.41 15.13 10.65
CA GLN A 6 -14.33 14.39 11.92
C GLN A 6 -15.68 13.77 12.22
N GLY A 7 -15.66 12.62 12.89
CA GLY A 7 -16.89 12.08 13.43
C GLY A 7 -17.89 11.73 12.34
N PHE A 8 -17.42 11.02 11.31
CA PHE A 8 -18.26 10.47 10.25
C PHE A 8 -18.23 8.94 10.30
N PHE A 9 -19.19 8.32 9.62
CA PHE A 9 -19.12 6.91 9.27
C PHE A 9 -19.23 6.74 7.75
N LEU A 10 -18.60 5.68 7.27
CA LEU A 10 -18.72 5.17 5.92
C LEU A 10 -19.43 3.82 6.00
N GLU A 11 -20.44 3.63 5.18
CA GLU A 11 -21.11 2.35 5.01
C GLU A 11 -21.15 2.02 3.53
N THR A 12 -20.68 0.84 3.15
CA THR A 12 -20.78 0.35 1.79
C THR A 12 -21.96 -0.58 1.69
N THR A 13 -22.76 -0.43 0.63
CA THR A 13 -24.00 -1.19 0.42
C THR A 13 -23.84 -2.14 -0.75
N GLN A 14 -24.35 -3.35 -0.63
CA GLN A 14 -24.39 -4.36 -1.69
C GLN A 14 -25.68 -4.21 -2.53
N ARG A 15 -25.75 -4.91 -3.67
CA ARG A 15 -26.97 -4.90 -4.52
C ARG A 15 -28.22 -5.42 -3.81
N ASN A 16 -28.06 -6.30 -2.82
CA ASN A 16 -29.16 -6.83 -2.00
C ASN A 16 -29.59 -5.87 -0.87
N GLY A 17 -28.96 -4.70 -0.74
CA GLY A 17 -29.25 -3.71 0.30
C GLY A 17 -28.52 -3.95 1.62
N ASN A 18 -27.76 -5.04 1.77
CA ASN A 18 -26.97 -5.29 2.97
C ASN A 18 -25.70 -4.43 2.99
N ALA A 19 -25.25 -4.06 4.18
CA ALA A 19 -23.92 -3.47 4.33
C ALA A 19 -22.84 -4.51 3.95
N ALA A 20 -21.84 -4.12 3.15
CA ALA A 20 -20.66 -4.94 2.88
C ALA A 20 -19.59 -4.72 3.97
N PHE A 21 -19.33 -3.46 4.32
CA PHE A 21 -18.54 -3.10 5.49
C PHE A 21 -18.91 -1.70 5.98
N THR A 22 -18.54 -1.42 7.23
CA THR A 22 -18.69 -0.11 7.85
C THR A 22 -17.36 0.34 8.44
N TYR A 23 -17.09 1.64 8.31
CA TYR A 23 -15.96 2.30 8.94
C TYR A 23 -16.48 3.48 9.74
N THR A 24 -15.96 3.66 10.95
CA THR A 24 -16.30 4.78 11.81
C THR A 24 -15.03 5.51 12.17
N GLU A 25 -14.98 6.80 11.89
CA GLU A 25 -13.79 7.60 12.18
C GLU A 25 -13.55 7.69 13.70
N PRO A 26 -12.35 7.34 14.19
CA PRO A 26 -11.98 7.54 15.57
C PRO A 26 -11.72 9.02 15.85
N THR A 27 -12.28 9.57 16.92
CA THR A 27 -12.18 11.01 17.26
C THR A 27 -10.75 11.53 17.53
N ASN A 28 -9.76 10.63 17.64
CA ASN A 28 -8.40 10.93 18.09
C ASN A 28 -7.32 10.75 17.00
N THR A 29 -7.69 10.44 15.77
CA THR A 29 -6.72 10.32 14.66
C THR A 29 -6.60 11.63 13.90
N GLU A 30 -5.42 12.26 13.85
CA GLU A 30 -5.16 13.42 13.00
C GLU A 30 -4.78 12.98 11.58
N GLN A 31 -5.78 12.83 10.70
CA GLN A 31 -5.56 12.44 9.31
C GLN A 31 -6.40 13.33 8.38
N SER A 32 -5.84 13.67 7.21
CA SER A 32 -6.54 14.40 6.14
C SER A 32 -6.93 13.48 4.97
N LEU A 33 -6.32 12.29 4.91
CA LEU A 33 -6.60 11.25 3.93
C LEU A 33 -7.03 10.00 4.68
N TYR A 34 -8.18 9.43 4.30
CA TYR A 34 -8.74 8.24 4.90
C TYR A 34 -8.71 7.10 3.89
N THR A 35 -7.91 6.07 4.16
CA THR A 35 -7.90 4.83 3.37
C THR A 35 -8.62 3.76 4.17
N VAL A 36 -9.77 3.30 3.66
CA VAL A 36 -10.54 2.23 4.28
C VAL A 36 -10.40 0.99 3.42
N LEU A 37 -9.67 0.01 3.95
CA LEU A 37 -9.53 -1.31 3.33
C LEU A 37 -10.67 -2.20 3.81
N SER A 38 -11.28 -2.93 2.88
CA SER A 38 -12.20 -4.01 3.24
C SER A 38 -11.39 -5.26 3.57
N ASP A 39 -11.71 -5.93 4.67
CA ASP A 39 -11.17 -7.26 5.00
C ASP A 39 -11.65 -8.34 4.01
N TYR A 40 -12.63 -8.01 3.15
CA TYR A 40 -13.24 -8.93 2.19
C TYR A 40 -13.08 -8.39 0.76
N PRO A 41 -11.93 -8.66 0.10
CA PRO A 41 -11.55 -8.05 -1.19
C PRO A 41 -12.39 -8.49 -2.41
N GLN A 42 -13.49 -9.20 -2.20
CA GLN A 42 -14.33 -9.78 -3.26
C GLN A 42 -15.82 -9.50 -3.06
N ILE A 43 -16.21 -8.64 -2.11
CA ILE A 43 -17.62 -8.28 -1.93
C ILE A 43 -17.96 -7.11 -2.86
N PRO A 44 -18.81 -7.32 -3.88
CA PRO A 44 -19.20 -6.24 -4.79
C PRO A 44 -20.04 -5.20 -4.04
N ILE A 45 -19.59 -3.95 -4.08
CA ILE A 45 -20.31 -2.82 -3.51
C ILE A 45 -21.07 -2.06 -4.60
N LEU A 46 -22.31 -1.68 -4.31
CA LEU A 46 -23.19 -0.88 -5.16
C LEU A 46 -23.00 0.63 -4.90
N GLY A 47 -22.74 1.01 -3.66
CA GLY A 47 -22.60 2.41 -3.28
C GLY A 47 -21.96 2.60 -1.92
N VAL A 48 -21.56 3.83 -1.64
CA VAL A 48 -20.95 4.25 -0.37
C VAL A 48 -21.77 5.39 0.20
N THR A 49 -22.18 5.24 1.45
CA THR A 49 -22.85 6.26 2.26
C THR A 49 -21.83 6.88 3.19
N ILE A 50 -21.67 8.21 3.12
CA ILE A 50 -20.90 9.01 4.08
C ILE A 50 -21.89 9.80 4.92
N ALA A 51 -21.84 9.66 6.23
CA ALA A 51 -22.77 10.38 7.11
C ALA A 51 -22.10 10.85 8.40
N ALA A 52 -22.53 12.01 8.89
CA ALA A 52 -22.06 12.57 10.15
C ALA A 52 -22.59 11.75 11.34
N LYS A 53 -21.69 11.45 12.28
CA LYS A 53 -21.96 10.74 13.53
C LYS A 53 -22.28 11.71 14.68
N TYR A 54 -21.64 12.89 14.72
CA TYR A 54 -21.78 13.86 15.81
C TYR A 54 -22.55 15.11 15.42
N TYR A 55 -23.21 15.67 16.43
CA TYR A 55 -24.06 16.85 16.37
C TYR A 55 -23.25 18.07 16.83
N ASP A 56 -23.09 19.08 15.98
CA ASP A 56 -22.81 20.43 16.46
C ASP A 56 -24.15 21.20 16.50
N ARG A 57 -24.54 21.65 17.69
CA ARG A 57 -25.76 22.46 17.91
C ARG A 57 -27.08 21.85 17.38
N GLY A 58 -27.17 20.52 17.31
CA GLY A 58 -28.35 19.81 16.81
C GLY A 58 -28.46 19.72 15.28
N LEU A 59 -27.46 20.23 14.55
CA LEU A 59 -27.42 20.16 13.09
C LEU A 59 -26.49 19.00 12.67
N ARG A 60 -26.96 18.18 11.72
CA ARG A 60 -26.16 17.14 11.05
C ARG A 60 -25.53 17.76 9.80
N ILE A 61 -24.50 18.58 9.97
CA ILE A 61 -23.79 19.19 8.84
C ILE A 61 -22.59 18.32 8.51
N LEU A 62 -22.66 17.63 7.38
CA LEU A 62 -21.51 16.98 6.74
C LEU A 62 -21.11 17.86 5.54
N THR A 63 -19.96 18.52 5.63
CA THR A 63 -19.40 19.29 4.52
C THR A 63 -18.29 18.48 3.87
N LEU A 64 -18.50 18.05 2.64
CA LEU A 64 -17.51 17.34 1.83
C LEU A 64 -17.01 18.30 0.75
N CYS A 65 -15.72 18.64 0.79
CA CYS A 65 -15.11 19.51 -0.22
C CYS A 65 -14.83 18.75 -1.52
N GLU A 66 -14.38 17.50 -1.39
CA GLU A 66 -14.03 16.63 -2.51
C GLU A 66 -14.18 15.17 -2.06
N VAL A 67 -14.75 14.31 -2.91
CA VAL A 67 -14.85 12.87 -2.69
C VAL A 67 -14.48 12.18 -3.99
N GLU A 68 -13.40 11.41 -3.96
CA GLU A 68 -13.00 10.55 -5.07
C GLU A 68 -13.17 9.09 -4.65
N MET A 69 -13.88 8.32 -5.47
CA MET A 69 -14.10 6.89 -5.26
C MET A 69 -13.47 6.13 -6.43
N TYR A 70 -12.49 5.29 -6.12
CA TYR A 70 -11.81 4.44 -7.10
C TYR A 70 -12.30 3.01 -6.91
N GLY A 71 -12.84 2.40 -7.97
CA GLY A 71 -13.19 0.97 -7.99
C GLY A 71 -11.98 0.11 -8.39
N ASP A 72 -12.00 -1.16 -8.01
CA ASP A 72 -10.91 -2.13 -8.26
C ASP A 72 -10.62 -2.41 -9.75
N ALA A 73 -11.47 -1.93 -10.67
CA ALA A 73 -11.46 -2.33 -12.08
C ALA A 73 -10.65 -1.43 -13.04
N VAL A 74 -9.73 -0.59 -12.56
CA VAL A 74 -9.19 0.49 -13.43
C VAL A 74 -7.83 0.16 -14.07
N CYS A 75 -6.94 -0.60 -13.42
CA CYS A 75 -5.55 -0.75 -13.91
C CYS A 75 -5.08 -2.20 -14.16
N PRO A 76 -4.29 -2.44 -15.22
CA PRO A 76 -3.52 -3.67 -15.36
C PRO A 76 -2.61 -3.90 -14.15
N VAL A 77 -2.29 -5.17 -13.86
CA VAL A 77 -1.32 -5.53 -12.81
C VAL A 77 -0.01 -4.76 -13.02
N GLY A 78 0.53 -4.21 -11.92
CA GLY A 78 1.74 -3.38 -11.94
C GLY A 78 1.49 -1.92 -12.31
N LYS A 79 0.23 -1.48 -12.47
CA LYS A 79 -0.15 -0.09 -12.75
C LYS A 79 -1.10 0.48 -11.71
N TYR A 80 -1.00 1.79 -11.49
CA TYR A 80 -1.89 2.54 -10.61
C TYR A 80 -2.02 4.01 -11.06
N GLY A 81 -2.86 4.75 -10.35
CA GLY A 81 -3.25 6.11 -10.68
C GLY A 81 -4.56 6.12 -11.48
N LYS A 82 -5.20 7.30 -11.51
CA LYS A 82 -6.51 7.51 -12.16
C LYS A 82 -6.55 7.01 -13.61
N GLU A 83 -5.45 7.18 -14.34
CA GLU A 83 -5.29 6.79 -15.74
C GLU A 83 -4.26 5.65 -15.94
N CYS A 84 -3.91 4.92 -14.87
CA CYS A 84 -2.95 3.80 -14.91
C CYS A 84 -1.56 4.13 -15.49
N GLU A 85 -1.17 5.38 -15.32
CA GLU A 85 0.08 5.93 -15.84
C GLU A 85 1.30 5.50 -15.01
N SER A 86 1.12 5.34 -13.69
CA SER A 86 2.19 5.01 -12.77
C SER A 86 2.38 3.49 -12.64
N THR A 87 3.62 3.07 -12.38
CA THR A 87 4.00 1.66 -12.16
C THR A 87 4.25 1.35 -10.69
N CYS A 88 3.89 0.14 -10.28
CA CYS A 88 4.19 -0.42 -8.96
C CYS A 88 4.86 -1.80 -9.09
N ASN A 89 5.73 -2.15 -8.13
CA ASN A 89 6.45 -3.44 -8.12
C ASN A 89 6.09 -4.26 -6.88
N CYS A 90 4.93 -4.92 -6.90
CA CYS A 90 4.45 -5.70 -5.76
C CYS A 90 4.94 -7.14 -5.77
N GLU A 91 5.06 -7.70 -4.57
CA GLU A 91 5.43 -9.10 -4.37
C GLU A 91 4.43 -10.04 -5.06
N LYS A 92 4.94 -11.09 -5.72
CA LYS A 92 4.14 -12.07 -6.49
C LYS A 92 3.22 -11.46 -7.56
N ALA A 93 3.52 -10.26 -8.06
CA ALA A 93 2.72 -9.56 -9.06
C ALA A 93 1.24 -9.38 -8.64
N GLU A 94 1.00 -9.13 -7.35
CA GLU A 94 -0.33 -8.72 -6.88
C GLU A 94 -0.69 -7.31 -7.38
N PRO A 95 -1.99 -6.96 -7.46
CA PRO A 95 -2.42 -5.60 -7.72
C PRO A 95 -2.00 -4.65 -6.59
N CYS A 96 -1.50 -3.46 -6.96
CA CYS A 96 -1.30 -2.37 -6.00
C CYS A 96 -2.56 -1.54 -5.81
N PHE A 97 -2.64 -0.82 -4.70
CA PHE A 97 -3.71 0.15 -4.44
C PHE A 97 -3.71 1.24 -5.53
N VAL A 98 -4.85 1.43 -6.21
CA VAL A 98 -4.98 2.39 -7.33
C VAL A 98 -4.63 3.82 -6.93
N SER A 99 -4.90 4.22 -5.67
CA SER A 99 -4.68 5.57 -5.16
C SER A 99 -3.22 5.88 -4.79
N THR A 100 -2.49 4.92 -4.24
CA THR A 100 -1.13 5.14 -3.69
C THR A 100 -0.03 4.37 -4.42
N GLY A 101 -0.40 3.32 -5.15
CA GLY A 101 0.52 2.33 -5.69
C GLY A 101 1.09 1.38 -4.64
N GLY A 102 0.70 1.51 -3.37
CA GLY A 102 1.15 0.63 -2.29
C GLY A 102 0.74 -0.82 -2.52
N CYS A 103 1.56 -1.75 -2.04
CA CYS A 103 1.38 -3.19 -2.24
C CYS A 103 0.83 -3.85 -0.96
N PRO A 104 -0.25 -4.65 -1.04
CA PRO A 104 -0.85 -5.31 0.12
C PRO A 104 0.11 -6.21 0.91
N SER A 105 1.00 -6.92 0.21
CA SER A 105 1.92 -7.91 0.78
C SER A 105 3.37 -7.42 0.84
N GLY A 106 3.62 -6.14 0.55
CA GLY A 106 4.97 -5.56 0.47
C GLY A 106 5.56 -5.57 -0.95
N CYS A 107 6.77 -5.02 -1.08
CA CYS A 107 7.43 -4.83 -2.36
C CYS A 107 8.11 -6.09 -2.88
N ALA A 108 8.12 -6.25 -4.21
CA ALA A 108 8.89 -7.29 -4.86
C ALA A 108 10.37 -7.23 -4.44
N ALA A 109 11.01 -8.39 -4.34
CA ALA A 109 12.41 -8.45 -3.96
C ALA A 109 13.30 -7.53 -4.81
N GLY A 110 14.09 -6.69 -4.14
CA GLY A 110 14.92 -5.67 -4.81
C GLY A 110 14.31 -4.27 -4.85
N TYR A 111 13.09 -4.09 -4.32
CA TYR A 111 12.41 -2.79 -4.24
C TYR A 111 11.86 -2.50 -2.84
N HIS A 112 11.65 -1.22 -2.55
CA HIS A 112 11.00 -0.74 -1.32
C HIS A 112 10.35 0.65 -1.54
N GLY A 113 9.73 1.16 -0.47
CA GLY A 113 9.12 2.49 -0.44
C GLY A 113 7.71 2.54 -1.03
N GLU A 114 7.13 3.74 -1.08
CA GLU A 114 5.79 3.94 -1.65
C GLU A 114 5.76 3.56 -3.13
N GLY A 115 4.75 2.80 -3.54
CA GLY A 115 4.68 2.27 -4.90
C GLY A 115 5.71 1.18 -5.23
N CYS A 116 6.58 0.81 -4.30
CA CYS A 116 7.71 -0.09 -4.56
C CYS A 116 8.59 0.38 -5.74
N LYS A 117 8.77 1.69 -5.85
CA LYS A 117 9.52 2.31 -6.95
C LYS A 117 11.01 2.48 -6.64
N THR A 118 11.40 2.37 -5.37
CA THR A 118 12.79 2.60 -4.97
C THR A 118 13.55 1.28 -4.99
N PRO A 119 14.60 1.14 -5.81
CA PRO A 119 15.42 -0.07 -5.79
C PRO A 119 16.24 -0.14 -4.50
N CYS A 120 16.55 -1.36 -4.03
CA CYS A 120 17.44 -1.53 -2.89
C CYS A 120 18.81 -0.94 -3.17
N SER A 121 19.41 -0.35 -2.14
CA SER A 121 20.86 -0.10 -2.15
C SER A 121 21.63 -1.42 -2.29
N GLN A 122 22.81 -1.39 -2.92
CA GLN A 122 23.57 -2.60 -3.25
C GLN A 122 24.04 -3.44 -2.05
N SER A 123 23.84 -2.95 -0.82
CA SER A 123 24.14 -3.65 0.42
C SER A 123 22.92 -4.34 1.06
N TYR A 124 21.75 -4.25 0.42
CA TYR A 124 20.49 -4.85 0.86
C TYR A 124 19.78 -5.58 -0.27
N TYR A 125 18.97 -6.57 0.09
CA TYR A 125 18.23 -7.40 -0.84
C TYR A 125 16.91 -7.92 -0.24
N GLY A 126 16.13 -8.61 -1.06
CA GLY A 126 14.88 -9.26 -0.66
C GLY A 126 13.68 -8.32 -0.64
N VAL A 127 12.53 -8.83 -0.19
CA VAL A 127 11.27 -8.09 -0.03
C VAL A 127 11.51 -6.89 0.87
N ASP A 128 11.05 -5.72 0.43
CA ASP A 128 11.22 -4.42 1.10
C ASP A 128 12.67 -4.07 1.47
N CYS A 129 13.66 -4.67 0.78
CA CYS A 129 15.09 -4.52 1.10
C CYS A 129 15.41 -4.88 2.56
N SER A 130 14.67 -5.81 3.15
CA SER A 130 14.74 -6.16 4.57
C SER A 130 15.97 -6.98 4.95
N GLN A 131 16.73 -7.50 3.98
CA GLN A 131 17.88 -8.37 4.22
C GLN A 131 19.17 -7.65 3.84
N LYS A 132 20.23 -7.84 4.64
CA LYS A 132 21.55 -7.25 4.37
C LYS A 132 22.44 -8.27 3.67
N CYS A 133 23.21 -7.82 2.68
CA CYS A 133 24.19 -8.67 2.00
C CYS A 133 25.17 -9.32 2.98
N SER A 134 25.62 -10.53 2.66
CA SER A 134 26.64 -11.26 3.42
C SER A 134 27.90 -10.42 3.61
N THR A 135 28.50 -10.46 4.79
CA THR A 135 29.77 -9.78 5.10
C THR A 135 30.96 -10.40 4.36
N ASN A 136 30.78 -11.61 3.81
CA ASN A 136 31.80 -12.29 3.00
C ASN A 136 31.74 -11.87 1.53
N CYS A 137 30.67 -11.17 1.11
CA CYS A 137 30.68 -10.46 -0.17
C CYS A 137 31.76 -9.38 -0.13
N LYS A 138 32.46 -9.17 -1.24
CA LYS A 138 33.38 -8.05 -1.37
C LYS A 138 32.60 -6.73 -1.29
N ASP A 139 33.10 -5.80 -0.49
CA ASP A 139 32.48 -4.49 -0.20
C ASP A 139 31.03 -4.57 0.33
N GLN A 140 30.62 -5.76 0.82
CA GLN A 140 29.25 -6.07 1.22
C GLN A 140 28.21 -5.81 0.10
N LEU A 141 28.58 -6.07 -1.15
CA LEU A 141 27.69 -5.85 -2.30
C LEU A 141 27.10 -7.17 -2.83
N CYS A 142 25.79 -7.18 -3.02
CA CYS A 142 25.05 -8.32 -3.56
C CYS A 142 23.93 -7.89 -4.51
N GLN A 143 23.42 -8.86 -5.28
CA GLN A 143 22.23 -8.69 -6.10
C GLN A 143 21.01 -8.41 -5.20
N SER A 144 20.27 -7.36 -5.50
CA SER A 144 19.17 -6.89 -4.65
C SER A 144 17.94 -7.81 -4.67
N ASN A 145 17.78 -8.63 -5.70
CA ASN A 145 16.65 -9.54 -5.84
C ASN A 145 16.80 -10.82 -4.99
N ASP A 146 18.02 -11.36 -4.86
CA ASP A 146 18.23 -12.69 -4.25
C ASP A 146 19.39 -12.76 -3.25
N GLY A 147 20.19 -11.70 -3.10
CA GLY A 147 21.28 -11.66 -2.14
C GLY A 147 22.59 -12.29 -2.62
N THR A 148 22.67 -12.74 -3.87
CA THR A 148 23.89 -13.34 -4.44
C THR A 148 25.01 -12.30 -4.47
N CYS A 149 26.16 -12.61 -3.87
CA CYS A 149 27.29 -11.69 -3.84
C CYS A 149 27.79 -11.37 -5.25
N LEU A 150 28.09 -10.09 -5.51
CA LEU A 150 28.66 -9.68 -6.81
C LEU A 150 30.07 -10.24 -7.01
N SER A 151 30.83 -10.33 -5.91
CA SER A 151 32.10 -11.03 -5.83
C SER A 151 32.41 -11.41 -4.38
N CYS A 152 33.28 -12.39 -4.19
CA CYS A 152 33.66 -12.88 -2.86
C CYS A 152 35.01 -12.37 -2.39
N GLN A 153 35.17 -12.29 -1.07
CA GLN A 153 36.48 -12.19 -0.45
C GLN A 153 37.30 -13.47 -0.69
N SER A 154 38.63 -13.37 -0.65
CA SER A 154 39.52 -14.49 -0.92
C SER A 154 39.26 -15.68 0.01
N GLY A 155 39.10 -16.87 -0.58
CA GLY A 155 38.88 -18.11 0.17
C GLY A 155 37.43 -18.34 0.65
N LYS A 156 36.46 -17.57 0.15
CA LYS A 156 35.02 -17.73 0.44
C LYS A 156 34.19 -17.99 -0.81
N PRO A 157 34.33 -19.15 -1.48
CA PRO A 157 33.57 -19.45 -2.69
C PRO A 157 32.05 -19.60 -2.46
N GLY A 158 31.29 -19.68 -3.54
CA GLY A 158 29.83 -19.87 -3.53
C GLY A 158 29.04 -18.58 -3.81
N PRO A 159 27.75 -18.70 -4.14
CA PRO A 159 26.92 -17.55 -4.51
C PRO A 159 26.70 -16.55 -3.36
N PHE A 160 26.73 -17.01 -2.11
CA PHE A 160 26.61 -16.16 -0.92
C PHE A 160 27.94 -16.01 -0.15
N CYS A 161 29.05 -16.47 -0.76
CA CYS A 161 30.39 -16.50 -0.19
C CYS A 161 30.43 -17.17 1.20
N ASP A 162 29.72 -18.28 1.35
CA ASP A 162 29.48 -19.00 2.60
C ASP A 162 30.21 -20.36 2.68
N LYS A 163 30.96 -20.73 1.63
CA LYS A 163 31.73 -21.98 1.57
C LYS A 163 33.22 -21.76 1.82
#